data_AF-A0A1G7KYU8-F1
#
_entry.id   AF-A0A1G7KYU8-F1
#
_cell.length_a   1.000
_cell.length_b   1.000
_cell.length_c   1.000
_cell.angle_alpha   90.00
_cell.angle_beta   90.00
_cell.angle_gamma   90.00
#
_symmetry.space_group_name_H-M   'P 1'
#
loop_
_entity.id
_entity.type
_entity.pdbx_description
1 polymer ?
#
loop_
_entity_poly.entity_id
_entity_poly.type
_entity_poly.pdbx_seq_one_letter_code
_entity_poly.pdbx_strand_id
1 'polypeptide(L)'
;MPDQPPPEDETGVRSRRSLVRTLGGIGAALFGGVGSAVAGGIGTHRHGRTSANGSGDGIGDGLKRSETFHERLVDRFGADSFEGLEVGRRDFLVDVRYVGDATVDDSVKRNLEALFRDNGIYMQWLDHPNRISERQFLEAYGNDAYSILWARESFYAREIEDDLKDVAFQLIVVPGKREPPHEGRVYSHLSDNLRDRWNDGWVNGMNAGNRAVVGHRESPREQLRLALHEISHLVLCHDDDPANSGEMGTQQRLDLTEAEWAALRNGLDAVRDTTGYDVAFRRCSWSEYAPL
;
A
#
# COMPACT_ATOMS: atom_id res chain seq x y z
N MET A 1 -66.81 7.31 5.85
CA MET A 1 -66.86 6.02 5.16
C MET A 1 -65.55 5.29 5.47
N PRO A 2 -65.49 4.47 6.52
CA PRO A 2 -64.39 3.54 6.73
C PRO A 2 -64.75 2.18 6.10
N ASP A 3 -63.82 1.55 5.40
CA ASP A 3 -63.84 0.11 5.14
C ASP A 3 -62.40 -0.39 5.04
N GLN A 4 -61.91 -0.92 6.16
CA GLN A 4 -60.88 -1.95 6.20
C GLN A 4 -61.37 -3.06 7.13
N PRO A 5 -61.31 -4.32 6.69
CA PRO A 5 -61.20 -5.46 7.57
C PRO A 5 -59.82 -6.16 7.44
N PRO A 6 -59.48 -7.05 8.40
CA PRO A 6 -58.12 -7.33 8.92
C PRO A 6 -57.66 -8.77 8.57
N PRO A 7 -56.86 -9.52 9.39
CA PRO A 7 -55.53 -9.32 10.00
C PRO A 7 -54.50 -10.41 9.55
N GLU A 8 -53.34 -10.40 10.23
CA GLU A 8 -52.34 -11.47 10.50
C GLU A 8 -52.91 -12.92 10.45
N ASP A 9 -52.20 -14.01 10.21
CA ASP A 9 -50.79 -14.36 10.45
C ASP A 9 -50.51 -15.76 9.81
N GLU A 10 -49.30 -16.27 10.05
CA GLU A 10 -48.94 -17.69 10.18
C GLU A 10 -48.34 -18.50 9.01
N THR A 11 -47.07 -18.84 9.26
CA THR A 11 -46.40 -20.14 9.06
C THR A 11 -45.68 -20.41 7.74
N GLY A 12 -44.36 -20.55 7.84
CA GLY A 12 -43.53 -21.00 6.73
C GLY A 12 -42.07 -21.26 7.07
N VAL A 13 -41.79 -21.95 8.19
CA VAL A 13 -40.48 -22.61 8.36
C VAL A 13 -40.29 -23.59 7.20
N ARG A 14 -39.28 -23.36 6.34
CA ARG A 14 -38.54 -24.43 5.64
C ARG A 14 -37.30 -23.91 4.91
N SER A 15 -36.15 -24.24 5.52
CA SER A 15 -34.89 -24.58 4.87
C SER A 15 -35.07 -25.23 3.48
N ARG A 16 -34.36 -24.71 2.46
CA ARG A 16 -33.76 -25.50 1.37
C ARG A 16 -32.50 -24.82 0.82
N ARG A 17 -31.34 -25.40 1.15
CA ARG A 17 -30.21 -25.47 0.20
C ARG A 17 -30.66 -26.25 -1.03
N SER A 18 -30.25 -25.82 -2.24
CA SER A 18 -29.68 -26.70 -3.29
C SER A 18 -29.71 -26.07 -4.69
N LEU A 19 -28.50 -25.76 -5.17
CA LEU A 19 -27.94 -26.03 -6.52
C LEU A 19 -28.44 -25.32 -7.80
N VAL A 20 -27.58 -24.43 -8.29
CA VAL A 20 -26.82 -24.45 -9.58
C VAL A 20 -27.57 -24.64 -10.92
N ARG A 21 -27.45 -23.64 -11.80
CA ARG A 21 -26.92 -23.70 -13.20
C ARG A 21 -27.05 -22.31 -13.86
N THR A 22 -25.97 -21.57 -14.08
CA THR A 22 -25.11 -21.59 -15.31
C THR A 22 -25.84 -21.22 -16.60
N LEU A 23 -25.71 -19.95 -17.00
CA LEU A 23 -25.52 -19.41 -18.36
C LEU A 23 -24.72 -18.11 -18.12
N GLY A 24 -23.48 -17.89 -18.56
CA GLY A 24 -22.71 -18.52 -19.62
C GLY A 24 -22.58 -17.58 -20.82
N GLY A 25 -21.68 -16.58 -20.72
CA GLY A 25 -20.91 -16.05 -21.85
C GLY A 25 -21.44 -14.78 -22.55
N ILE A 26 -20.63 -13.73 -22.57
CA ILE A 26 -19.71 -13.36 -23.68
C ILE A 26 -19.11 -11.99 -23.34
N GLY A 27 -17.77 -11.91 -23.32
CA GLY A 27 -17.08 -10.62 -23.37
C GLY A 27 -15.88 -10.46 -22.44
N ALA A 28 -14.87 -11.31 -22.54
CA ALA A 28 -13.47 -10.95 -22.27
C ALA A 28 -12.57 -12.11 -22.72
N ALA A 29 -12.41 -12.23 -24.05
CA ALA A 29 -11.38 -13.05 -24.65
C ALA A 29 -10.38 -12.11 -25.32
N LEU A 30 -9.46 -11.53 -24.53
CA LEU A 30 -8.16 -11.09 -25.02
C LEU A 30 -7.15 -11.36 -23.90
N PHE A 31 -6.12 -12.13 -24.26
CA PHE A 31 -5.01 -12.67 -23.47
C PHE A 31 -5.35 -13.94 -22.67
N GLY A 32 -4.96 -15.09 -23.28
CA GLY A 32 -5.21 -16.46 -22.82
C GLY A 32 -4.59 -16.78 -21.45
N GLY A 33 -4.89 -17.89 -20.80
CA GLY A 33 -5.42 -19.15 -21.28
C GLY A 33 -5.09 -20.20 -20.22
N VAL A 34 -5.88 -20.18 -19.14
CA VAL A 34 -6.32 -21.26 -18.23
C VAL A 34 -5.43 -22.49 -18.02
N GLY A 35 -5.00 -22.66 -16.77
CA GLY A 35 -4.92 -23.95 -16.08
C GLY A 35 -5.60 -23.82 -14.70
N SER A 36 -6.80 -24.36 -14.56
CA SER A 36 -7.65 -24.23 -13.37
C SER A 36 -7.17 -25.06 -12.17
N ALA A 37 -7.22 -24.39 -11.01
CA ALA A 37 -7.66 -24.85 -9.70
C ALA A 37 -6.92 -26.01 -9.00
N VAL A 38 -6.25 -25.71 -7.87
CA VAL A 38 -6.57 -26.30 -6.54
C VAL A 38 -6.00 -25.41 -5.41
N ALA A 39 -6.84 -25.09 -4.42
CA ALA A 39 -6.54 -24.79 -3.01
C ALA A 39 -5.28 -23.97 -2.62
N GLY A 40 -5.49 -22.74 -2.13
CA GLY A 40 -4.65 -22.09 -1.12
C GLY A 40 -3.30 -21.52 -1.61
N GLY A 41 -3.08 -20.24 -1.34
CA GLY A 41 -1.75 -19.64 -1.38
C GLY A 41 -1.54 -18.65 -2.51
N ILE A 42 -1.02 -17.50 -2.10
CA ILE A 42 -0.42 -16.43 -2.88
C ILE A 42 0.51 -17.03 -3.96
N GLY A 43 0.04 -17.03 -5.22
CA GLY A 43 0.73 -17.60 -6.38
C GLY A 43 1.64 -16.58 -7.04
N THR A 44 2.86 -16.49 -6.54
CA THR A 44 3.97 -15.72 -7.08
C THR A 44 4.60 -16.40 -8.31
N HIS A 45 4.96 -15.63 -9.32
CA HIS A 45 6.07 -16.02 -10.21
C HIS A 45 7.37 -15.89 -9.41
N ARG A 46 7.70 -16.97 -8.69
CA ARG A 46 8.90 -17.09 -7.86
C ARG A 46 10.12 -17.26 -8.77
N HIS A 47 10.86 -16.19 -9.05
CA HIS A 47 12.27 -16.34 -9.44
C HIS A 47 13.04 -17.00 -8.29
N GLY A 48 13.83 -18.02 -8.65
CA GLY A 48 14.32 -19.05 -7.73
C GLY A 48 15.09 -18.50 -6.54
N ARG A 49 14.58 -18.79 -5.33
CA ARG A 49 15.31 -18.64 -4.07
C ARG A 49 16.34 -19.77 -3.98
N THR A 50 17.60 -19.46 -4.25
CA THR A 50 18.74 -20.21 -3.71
C THR A 50 19.45 -19.37 -2.66
N SER A 51 18.73 -19.06 -1.58
CA SER A 51 19.35 -18.66 -0.32
C SER A 51 18.49 -19.22 0.80
N ALA A 52 19.01 -20.31 1.38
CA ALA A 52 18.42 -20.96 2.54
C ALA A 52 18.45 -20.02 3.74
N ASN A 53 17.33 -19.93 4.46
CA ASN A 53 17.21 -19.47 5.85
C ASN A 53 17.66 -18.03 6.18
N GLY A 54 17.41 -17.05 5.32
CA GLY A 54 17.58 -15.62 5.64
C GLY A 54 16.33 -15.00 6.26
N SER A 55 16.50 -14.14 7.26
CA SER A 55 15.46 -13.30 7.89
C SER A 55 14.66 -12.56 6.82
N GLY A 56 13.38 -12.91 6.63
CA GLY A 56 12.56 -12.48 5.49
C GLY A 56 12.18 -10.99 5.48
N ASP A 57 13.17 -10.12 5.23
CA ASP A 57 13.02 -8.67 5.13
C ASP A 57 13.30 -8.10 3.74
N GLY A 58 13.48 -8.95 2.74
CA GLY A 58 13.75 -8.55 1.36
C GLY A 58 15.20 -8.14 1.08
N ILE A 59 15.98 -7.81 2.11
CA ILE A 59 17.36 -7.36 1.95
C ILE A 59 18.31 -8.55 2.06
N GLY A 60 18.96 -8.88 0.95
CA GLY A 60 19.88 -10.01 0.91
C GLY A 60 21.06 -9.84 1.88
N ASP A 61 21.39 -10.90 2.61
CA ASP A 61 22.56 -11.02 3.49
C ASP A 61 23.87 -10.48 2.90
N GLY A 62 24.09 -10.67 1.59
CA GLY A 62 25.26 -10.15 0.89
C GLY A 62 25.28 -8.61 0.84
N LEU A 63 24.12 -7.97 0.69
CA LEU A 63 23.98 -6.51 0.76
C LEU A 63 24.14 -6.02 2.19
N LYS A 64 23.58 -6.72 3.19
CA LYS A 64 23.75 -6.39 4.62
C LYS A 64 25.22 -6.47 5.09
N ARG A 65 26.05 -7.27 4.42
CA ARG A 65 27.49 -7.37 4.71
C ARG A 65 28.34 -6.47 3.80
N SER A 66 27.71 -5.75 2.87
CA SER A 66 28.42 -4.93 1.89
C SER A 66 28.70 -3.54 2.47
N GLU A 67 29.96 -3.30 2.83
CA GLU A 67 30.42 -1.98 3.28
C GLU A 67 30.09 -0.90 2.24
N THR A 68 30.34 -1.17 0.95
CA THR A 68 30.01 -0.23 -0.14
C THR A 68 28.51 0.06 -0.27
N PHE A 69 27.63 -0.88 0.11
CA PHE A 69 26.18 -0.61 0.13
C PHE A 69 25.81 0.28 1.32
N HIS A 70 26.36 0.00 2.51
CA HIS A 70 26.12 0.82 3.69
C HIS A 70 26.66 2.24 3.53
N GLU A 71 27.89 2.38 3.04
CA GLU A 71 28.51 3.69 2.76
C GLU A 71 27.68 4.50 1.78
N ARG A 72 27.08 3.88 0.76
CA ARG A 72 26.17 4.57 -0.17
C ARG A 72 24.90 5.07 0.50
N LEU A 73 24.30 4.28 1.39
CA LEU A 73 23.13 4.71 2.15
C LEU A 73 23.47 5.85 3.11
N VAL A 74 24.60 5.76 3.83
CA VAL A 74 25.09 6.82 4.72
C VAL A 74 25.43 8.10 3.94
N ASP A 75 26.14 8.00 2.82
CA ASP A 75 26.53 9.14 1.98
C ASP A 75 25.30 9.88 1.45
N ARG A 76 24.26 9.14 1.07
CA ARG A 76 23.02 9.71 0.53
C ARG A 76 22.11 10.29 1.60
N PHE A 77 21.80 9.53 2.64
CA PHE A 77 20.76 9.89 3.62
C PHE A 77 21.33 10.52 4.90
N GLY A 78 22.64 10.43 5.09
CA GLY A 78 23.30 10.86 6.33
C GLY A 78 23.26 9.79 7.41
N ALA A 79 24.21 9.89 8.35
CA ALA A 79 24.32 8.97 9.48
C ALA A 79 23.16 9.09 10.48
N ASP A 80 22.42 10.20 10.46
CA ASP A 80 21.27 10.42 11.34
C ASP A 80 19.99 9.70 10.86
N SER A 81 19.91 9.37 9.56
CA SER A 81 18.74 8.69 8.97
C SER A 81 18.96 7.18 8.75
N PHE A 82 20.20 6.71 8.76
CA PHE A 82 20.53 5.31 8.55
C PHE A 82 21.52 4.79 9.60
N GLU A 83 21.05 3.91 10.47
CA GLU A 83 21.83 3.33 11.57
C GLU A 83 22.61 2.06 11.15
N GLY A 84 22.52 1.65 9.89
CA GLY A 84 23.13 0.43 9.37
C GLY A 84 22.14 -0.73 9.25
N LEU A 85 22.56 -1.79 8.55
CA LEU A 85 21.83 -3.06 8.47
C LEU A 85 22.56 -4.15 9.26
N GLU A 86 21.79 -5.11 9.79
CA GLU A 86 22.35 -6.18 10.60
C GLU A 86 21.88 -7.55 10.09
N VAL A 87 22.83 -8.47 9.93
CA VAL A 87 22.53 -9.85 9.52
C VAL A 87 21.65 -10.52 10.58
N GLY A 88 20.50 -11.06 10.16
CA GLY A 88 19.54 -11.72 11.04
C GLY A 88 18.56 -10.76 11.73
N ARG A 89 18.80 -9.45 11.72
CA ARG A 89 17.80 -8.43 12.06
C ARG A 89 16.85 -8.26 10.88
N ARG A 90 15.57 -8.06 11.17
CA ARG A 90 14.54 -7.80 10.16
C ARG A 90 14.47 -6.29 9.93
N ASP A 91 15.25 -5.79 8.99
CA ASP A 91 15.35 -4.38 8.64
C ASP A 91 14.26 -4.00 7.62
N PHE A 92 13.54 -2.91 7.87
CA PHE A 92 12.56 -2.36 6.92
C PHE A 92 12.92 -0.91 6.60
N LEU A 93 13.39 -0.67 5.38
CA LEU A 93 13.75 0.67 4.93
C LEU A 93 12.55 1.34 4.28
N VAL A 94 12.27 2.59 4.67
CA VAL A 94 11.28 3.44 4.02
C VAL A 94 11.99 4.63 3.38
N ASP A 95 12.13 4.61 2.06
CA ASP A 95 12.64 5.74 1.29
C ASP A 95 11.53 6.75 1.07
N VAL A 96 11.67 7.94 1.64
CA VAL A 96 10.65 9.00 1.57
C VAL A 96 11.09 10.14 0.68
N ARG A 97 10.19 10.50 -0.23
CA ARG A 97 10.36 11.63 -1.15
C ARG A 97 9.30 12.67 -0.87
N TYR A 98 9.75 13.88 -0.53
CA TYR A 98 8.87 15.01 -0.24
C TYR A 98 8.79 15.99 -1.41
N VAL A 99 7.57 16.41 -1.74
CA VAL A 99 7.31 17.42 -2.76
C VAL A 99 6.89 18.74 -2.10
N GLY A 100 7.61 19.81 -2.43
CA GLY A 100 7.42 21.13 -1.83
C GLY A 100 7.55 21.08 -0.31
N ASP A 101 6.56 21.65 0.36
CA ASP A 101 6.51 21.74 1.83
C ASP A 101 5.83 20.51 2.48
N ALA A 102 5.38 19.54 1.67
CA ALA A 102 4.79 18.31 2.19
C ALA A 102 5.80 17.58 3.09
N THR A 103 5.34 17.07 4.22
CA THR A 103 6.20 16.37 5.18
C THR A 103 5.43 15.30 5.95
N VAL A 104 6.18 14.42 6.60
CA VAL A 104 5.71 13.58 7.71
C VAL A 104 6.38 14.11 8.96
N ASP A 105 5.61 14.33 10.02
CA ASP A 105 6.12 14.84 11.29
C ASP A 105 7.06 13.83 11.95
N ASP A 106 8.14 14.30 12.56
CA ASP A 106 9.11 13.42 13.23
C ASP A 106 8.48 12.63 14.39
N SER A 107 7.41 13.16 15.00
CA SER A 107 6.66 12.43 16.01
C SER A 107 5.93 11.21 15.43
N VAL A 108 5.42 11.32 14.20
CA VAL A 108 4.79 10.22 13.47
C VAL A 108 5.82 9.17 13.09
N LYS A 109 6.99 9.61 12.59
CA LYS A 109 8.10 8.71 12.24
C LYS A 109 8.53 7.85 13.44
N ARG A 110 8.82 8.50 14.58
CA ARG A 110 9.21 7.81 15.82
C ARG A 110 8.14 6.87 16.34
N ASN A 111 6.86 7.25 16.23
CA ASN A 111 5.76 6.38 16.65
C ASN A 111 5.66 5.12 15.78
N LEU A 112 5.88 5.24 14.46
CA LEU A 112 5.91 4.09 13.56
C LEU A 112 7.14 3.22 13.81
N GLU A 113 8.32 3.82 13.98
CA GLU A 113 9.53 3.08 14.34
C GLU A 113 9.34 2.27 15.63
N ALA A 114 8.78 2.89 16.67
CA ALA A 114 8.48 2.23 17.94
C ALA A 114 7.49 1.08 17.75
N LEU A 115 6.39 1.33 17.02
CA LEU A 115 5.37 0.32 16.76
C LEU A 115 5.93 -0.89 15.99
N PHE A 116 6.75 -0.66 14.96
CA PHE A 116 7.40 -1.73 14.21
C PHE A 116 8.44 -2.47 15.08
N ARG A 117 9.20 -1.74 15.90
CA ARG A 117 10.21 -2.30 16.80
C ARG A 117 9.58 -3.21 17.85
N ASP A 118 8.47 -2.79 18.45
CA ASP A 118 7.69 -3.60 19.40
C ASP A 118 7.18 -4.90 18.75
N ASN A 119 7.03 -4.90 17.43
CA ASN A 119 6.61 -6.04 16.62
C ASN A 119 7.77 -6.79 15.92
N GLY A 120 9.02 -6.54 16.32
CA GLY A 120 10.20 -7.28 15.85
C GLY A 120 10.62 -6.95 14.41
N ILE A 121 10.31 -5.74 13.94
CA ILE A 121 10.79 -5.16 12.68
C ILE A 121 11.57 -3.89 13.01
N TYR A 122 12.80 -3.79 12.51
CA TYR A 122 13.63 -2.61 12.67
C TYR A 122 13.40 -1.67 11.48
N MET A 123 12.39 -0.80 11.63
CA MET A 123 12.04 0.20 10.62
C MET A 123 13.01 1.40 10.67
N GLN A 124 13.43 1.89 9.51
CA GLN A 124 14.27 3.08 9.36
C GLN A 124 13.70 4.00 8.28
N TRP A 125 13.58 5.30 8.60
CA TRP A 125 13.18 6.32 7.64
C TRP A 125 14.40 6.89 6.92
N LEU A 126 14.45 6.67 5.60
CA LEU A 126 15.45 7.25 4.72
C LEU A 126 14.85 8.52 4.09
N ASP A 127 14.90 9.62 4.84
CA ASP A 127 14.44 10.92 4.34
C ASP A 127 15.40 11.41 3.25
N HIS A 128 14.92 11.47 2.01
CA HIS A 128 15.78 11.93 0.92
C HIS A 128 16.21 13.40 1.14
N PRO A 129 17.52 13.71 1.03
CA PRO A 129 18.05 15.04 1.39
C PRO A 129 17.53 16.15 0.49
N ASN A 130 17.19 15.81 -0.76
CA ASN A 130 16.70 16.77 -1.73
C ASN A 130 15.18 16.69 -1.86
N ARG A 131 14.54 17.86 -1.84
CA ARG A 131 13.11 18.04 -2.12
C ARG A 131 12.91 18.51 -3.56
N ILE A 132 11.86 18.00 -4.19
CA ILE A 132 11.44 18.48 -5.51
C ILE A 132 10.38 19.55 -5.30
N SER A 133 10.53 20.71 -5.94
CA SER A 133 9.53 21.79 -5.81
C SER A 133 8.18 21.36 -6.39
N GLU A 134 7.08 21.82 -5.80
CA GLU A 134 5.72 21.51 -6.30
C GLU A 134 5.56 21.86 -7.78
N ARG A 135 6.08 23.01 -8.22
CA ARG A 135 6.06 23.43 -9.63
C ARG A 135 6.79 22.42 -10.53
N GLN A 136 8.03 22.06 -10.19
CA GLN A 136 8.81 21.11 -10.98
C GLN A 136 8.13 19.74 -11.02
N PHE A 137 7.58 19.29 -9.90
CA PHE A 137 6.88 18.02 -9.81
C PHE A 137 5.65 17.99 -10.74
N LEU A 138 4.82 19.03 -10.68
CA LEU A 138 3.62 19.14 -11.52
C LEU A 138 3.98 19.23 -13.01
N GLU A 139 5.02 19.99 -13.36
CA GLU A 139 5.48 20.12 -14.76
C GLU A 139 6.04 18.81 -15.33
N ALA A 140 6.73 18.01 -14.52
CA ALA A 140 7.40 16.79 -14.96
C ALA A 140 6.53 15.53 -14.85
N TYR A 141 5.68 15.45 -13.83
CA TYR A 141 4.98 14.22 -13.42
C TYR A 141 3.47 14.38 -13.30
N GLY A 142 2.94 15.61 -13.24
CA GLY A 142 1.53 15.86 -12.98
C GLY A 142 1.14 15.67 -11.51
N ASN A 143 -0.16 15.51 -11.27
CA ASN A 143 -0.75 15.44 -9.92
C ASN A 143 -1.60 14.17 -9.69
N ASP A 144 -1.40 13.15 -10.53
CA ASP A 144 -2.14 11.91 -10.44
C ASP A 144 -1.23 10.72 -10.06
N ALA A 145 -1.77 9.79 -9.29
CA ALA A 145 -1.04 8.65 -8.75
C ALA A 145 -0.45 7.75 -9.85
N TYR A 146 -1.10 7.66 -11.02
CA TYR A 146 -0.59 6.85 -12.12
C TYR A 146 0.69 7.44 -12.70
N SER A 147 0.70 8.74 -12.97
CA SER A 147 1.88 9.44 -13.50
C SER A 147 3.02 9.50 -12.50
N ILE A 148 2.74 9.44 -11.20
CA ILE A 148 3.75 9.45 -10.13
C ILE A 148 4.36 8.06 -9.92
N LEU A 149 3.55 7.00 -9.89
CA LEU A 149 4.02 5.66 -9.56
C LEU A 149 4.37 4.81 -10.78
N TRP A 150 3.67 4.95 -11.90
CA TRP A 150 3.60 3.86 -12.89
C TRP A 150 3.85 4.21 -14.34
N ALA A 151 3.57 5.45 -14.75
CA ALA A 151 3.87 5.89 -16.11
C ALA A 151 5.34 5.55 -16.46
N ARG A 152 5.61 5.29 -17.74
CA ARG A 152 6.97 4.95 -18.21
C ARG A 152 8.01 5.99 -17.78
N GLU A 153 7.59 7.24 -17.68
CA GLU A 153 8.41 8.38 -17.26
C GLU A 153 7.96 8.90 -15.89
N SER A 154 7.46 8.01 -15.03
CA SER A 154 6.97 8.38 -13.71
C SER A 154 8.07 8.88 -12.79
N PHE A 155 7.65 9.55 -11.71
CA PHE A 155 8.55 9.92 -10.62
C PHE A 155 9.32 8.71 -10.11
N TYR A 156 8.61 7.60 -9.83
CA TYR A 156 9.24 6.35 -9.40
C TYR A 156 10.33 5.87 -10.37
N ALA A 157 10.04 5.91 -11.69
CA ALA A 157 10.99 5.41 -12.69
C ALA A 157 12.24 6.29 -12.81
N ARG A 158 12.08 7.61 -12.65
CA ARG A 158 13.11 8.61 -12.96
C ARG A 158 13.90 9.11 -11.76
N GLU A 159 13.28 9.20 -10.59
CA GLU A 159 13.84 9.87 -9.41
C GLU A 159 14.27 8.88 -8.32
N ILE A 160 13.73 7.66 -8.30
CA ILE A 160 14.16 6.62 -7.36
C ILE A 160 15.35 5.87 -7.96
N GLU A 161 16.40 5.73 -7.17
CA GLU A 161 17.60 5.02 -7.55
C GLU A 161 17.36 3.51 -7.69
N ASP A 162 17.97 2.91 -8.70
CA ASP A 162 17.77 1.49 -9.01
C ASP A 162 18.17 0.56 -7.86
N ASP A 163 19.15 0.95 -7.04
CA ASP A 163 19.55 0.16 -5.87
C ASP A 163 18.59 0.28 -4.68
N LEU A 164 17.68 1.27 -4.67
CA LEU A 164 16.65 1.46 -3.65
C LEU A 164 15.32 0.81 -4.03
N LYS A 165 15.00 0.74 -5.33
CA LYS A 165 13.78 0.13 -5.87
C LYS A 165 13.54 -1.30 -5.37
N ASP A 166 14.61 -2.02 -5.03
CA ASP A 166 14.58 -3.41 -4.61
C ASP A 166 14.79 -3.64 -3.11
N VAL A 167 14.98 -2.61 -2.30
CA VAL A 167 15.40 -2.80 -0.89
C VAL A 167 14.66 -1.91 0.09
N ALA A 168 13.90 -0.94 -0.40
CA ALA A 168 13.12 -0.03 0.43
C ALA A 168 11.69 0.11 -0.09
N PHE A 169 10.75 0.31 0.84
CA PHE A 169 9.42 0.78 0.52
C PHE A 169 9.48 2.25 0.14
N GLN A 170 8.93 2.59 -1.03
CA GLN A 170 9.02 3.93 -1.60
C GLN A 170 7.75 4.72 -1.24
N LEU A 171 7.89 5.75 -0.42
CA LEU A 171 6.78 6.61 -0.03
C LEU A 171 6.96 8.03 -0.59
N ILE A 172 6.07 8.43 -1.50
CA ILE A 172 6.09 9.78 -2.09
C ILE A 172 4.99 10.60 -1.43
N VAL A 173 5.36 11.68 -0.75
CA VAL A 173 4.43 12.57 -0.04
C VAL A 173 4.28 13.87 -0.82
N VAL A 174 3.05 14.14 -1.28
CA VAL A 174 2.73 15.30 -2.12
C VAL A 174 1.80 16.28 -1.40
N PRO A 175 1.78 17.59 -1.73
CA PRO A 175 0.95 18.59 -1.03
C PRO A 175 -0.56 18.31 -1.00
N GLY A 176 -1.07 17.41 -1.84
CA GLY A 176 -2.50 17.14 -1.98
C GLY A 176 -3.25 18.29 -2.67
N LYS A 177 -4.52 18.05 -2.99
CA LYS A 177 -5.40 19.07 -3.59
C LYS A 177 -5.80 20.12 -2.56
N ARG A 178 -6.02 21.37 -2.98
CA ARG A 178 -6.36 22.49 -2.08
C ARG A 178 -7.83 22.91 -2.17
N GLU A 179 -8.53 22.47 -3.21
CA GLU A 179 -9.91 22.87 -3.48
C GLU A 179 -10.91 21.83 -2.95
N PRO A 180 -11.98 22.27 -2.25
CA PRO A 180 -13.10 21.41 -1.89
C PRO A 180 -13.72 20.74 -3.13
N PRO A 181 -14.24 19.50 -3.01
CA PRO A 181 -14.31 18.67 -1.81
C PRO A 181 -13.09 17.75 -1.62
N HIS A 182 -12.00 17.96 -2.34
CA HIS A 182 -10.88 17.02 -2.44
C HIS A 182 -9.64 17.43 -1.64
N GLU A 183 -9.79 18.35 -0.70
CA GLU A 183 -8.69 18.86 0.12
C GLU A 183 -7.83 17.71 0.71
N GLY A 184 -6.51 17.81 0.52
CA GLY A 184 -5.53 16.81 0.94
C GLY A 184 -5.49 15.52 0.10
N ARG A 185 -6.32 15.37 -0.93
CA ARG A 185 -6.39 14.15 -1.77
C ARG A 185 -5.47 14.21 -2.99
N VAL A 186 -5.15 13.03 -3.53
CA VAL A 186 -4.47 12.82 -4.81
C VAL A 186 -5.44 12.17 -5.79
N TYR A 187 -5.32 12.47 -7.06
CA TYR A 187 -6.20 11.88 -8.07
C TYR A 187 -5.61 10.58 -8.63
N SER A 188 -6.46 9.61 -8.94
CA SER A 188 -6.08 8.38 -9.62
C SER A 188 -7.06 8.11 -10.76
N HIS A 189 -6.59 8.25 -12.00
CA HIS A 189 -7.36 7.95 -13.22
C HIS A 189 -7.86 6.50 -13.28
N LEU A 190 -7.14 5.59 -12.65
CA LEU A 190 -7.52 4.18 -12.58
C LEU A 190 -8.76 3.99 -11.68
N SER A 191 -9.04 4.97 -10.82
CA SER A 191 -10.31 5.03 -10.10
C SER A 191 -11.55 5.38 -10.93
N ASP A 192 -11.38 5.70 -12.21
CA ASP A 192 -12.55 5.96 -13.06
C ASP A 192 -13.01 4.67 -13.77
N ASN A 193 -12.07 3.75 -14.03
CA ASN A 193 -12.31 2.55 -14.86
C ASN A 193 -12.82 1.33 -14.09
N LEU A 194 -12.55 1.21 -12.79
CA LEU A 194 -13.19 0.21 -11.91
C LEU A 194 -14.55 0.80 -11.47
N ARG A 195 -15.58 0.48 -12.24
CA ARG A 195 -16.92 1.09 -12.13
C ARG A 195 -17.58 0.78 -10.78
N ASP A 196 -17.43 1.69 -9.83
CA ASP A 196 -18.41 1.90 -8.77
C ASP A 196 -18.92 3.33 -8.85
N ARG A 197 -20.24 3.48 -8.82
CA ARG A 197 -20.99 4.71 -9.16
C ARG A 197 -20.82 5.88 -8.16
N TRP A 198 -19.81 5.81 -7.29
CA TRP A 198 -19.73 6.64 -6.08
C TRP A 198 -18.39 7.34 -5.85
N ASN A 199 -17.33 7.04 -6.63
CA ASN A 199 -16.00 7.63 -6.41
C ASN A 199 -15.46 8.30 -7.68
N ASP A 200 -15.11 9.58 -7.58
CA ASP A 200 -14.69 10.48 -8.67
C ASP A 200 -13.17 10.52 -8.89
N GLY A 201 -12.49 9.43 -8.55
CA GLY A 201 -11.06 9.27 -8.78
C GLY A 201 -10.13 9.81 -7.68
N TRP A 202 -10.66 10.51 -6.68
CA TRP A 202 -9.84 11.14 -5.63
C TRP A 202 -9.64 10.24 -4.41
N VAL A 203 -8.38 10.01 -4.06
CA VAL A 203 -7.93 9.09 -3.01
C VAL A 203 -6.97 9.76 -2.03
N ASN A 204 -6.80 9.17 -0.85
CA ASN A 204 -5.87 9.71 0.14
C ASN A 204 -4.43 9.25 -0.09
N GLY A 205 -4.30 8.01 -0.56
CA GLY A 205 -3.08 7.42 -1.04
C GLY A 205 -3.39 6.39 -2.11
N MET A 206 -2.35 5.88 -2.73
CA MET A 206 -2.44 4.74 -3.64
C MET A 206 -1.11 4.00 -3.63
N ASN A 207 -1.19 2.68 -3.60
CA ASN A 207 -0.02 1.82 -3.57
C ASN A 207 0.05 0.88 -4.78
N ALA A 208 1.22 0.27 -4.93
CA ALA A 208 1.68 -0.28 -6.19
C ALA A 208 2.83 -1.27 -6.04
N GLY A 209 2.65 -2.36 -5.30
CA GLY A 209 3.77 -3.21 -4.88
C GLY A 209 4.48 -2.55 -3.69
N ASN A 210 5.78 -2.31 -3.80
CA ASN A 210 6.59 -1.69 -2.73
C ASN A 210 6.62 -0.15 -2.78
N ARG A 211 5.75 0.49 -3.56
CA ARG A 211 5.69 1.95 -3.70
C ARG A 211 4.29 2.49 -3.41
N ALA A 212 4.24 3.67 -2.84
CA ALA A 212 3.01 4.39 -2.52
C ALA A 212 3.17 5.89 -2.72
N VAL A 213 2.07 6.54 -3.06
CA VAL A 213 1.95 8.00 -3.06
C VAL A 213 0.83 8.38 -2.10
N VAL A 214 1.07 9.39 -1.28
CA VAL A 214 0.10 9.89 -0.31
C VAL A 214 -0.04 11.40 -0.40
N GLY A 215 -1.26 11.89 -0.23
CA GLY A 215 -1.52 13.30 -0.01
C GLY A 215 -1.14 13.70 1.41
N HIS A 216 -0.42 14.82 1.55
CA HIS A 216 -0.02 15.39 2.82
C HIS A 216 -1.23 15.65 3.72
N ARG A 217 -1.01 15.48 5.04
CA ARG A 217 -2.02 15.68 6.09
C ARG A 217 -1.48 16.60 7.16
N GLU A 218 -2.31 17.53 7.60
CA GLU A 218 -1.96 18.44 8.69
C GLU A 218 -1.99 17.74 10.06
N SER A 219 -2.84 16.72 10.22
CA SER A 219 -2.99 15.99 11.47
C SER A 219 -1.95 14.87 11.61
N PRO A 220 -1.12 14.83 12.67
CA PRO A 220 -0.19 13.74 12.93
C PRO A 220 -0.89 12.37 13.00
N ARG A 221 -2.13 12.34 13.51
CA ARG A 221 -2.94 11.11 13.57
C ARG A 221 -3.28 10.60 12.17
N GLU A 222 -3.63 11.48 11.26
CA GLU A 222 -3.97 11.11 9.88
C GLU A 222 -2.72 10.70 9.09
N GLN A 223 -1.60 11.40 9.27
CA GLN A 223 -0.31 11.00 8.70
C GLN A 223 0.06 9.58 9.16
N LEU A 224 -0.02 9.32 10.47
CA LEU A 224 0.29 8.01 11.06
C LEU A 224 -0.60 6.91 10.48
N ARG A 225 -1.91 7.14 10.44
CA ARG A 225 -2.89 6.20 9.88
C ARG A 225 -2.59 5.90 8.41
N LEU A 226 -2.40 6.94 7.62
CA LEU A 226 -2.20 6.82 6.18
C LEU A 226 -0.88 6.10 5.87
N ALA A 227 0.22 6.47 6.51
CA ALA A 227 1.50 5.78 6.33
C ALA A 227 1.42 4.30 6.73
N LEU A 228 0.82 3.97 7.89
CA LEU A 228 0.64 2.59 8.31
C LEU A 228 -0.25 1.81 7.33
N HIS A 229 -1.32 2.44 6.84
CA HIS A 229 -2.22 1.86 5.84
C HIS A 229 -1.48 1.50 4.55
N GLU A 230 -0.71 2.43 3.98
CA GLU A 230 0.03 2.16 2.74
C GLU A 230 1.10 1.07 2.93
N ILE A 231 1.79 1.05 4.08
CA ILE A 231 2.74 -0.02 4.40
C ILE A 231 2.03 -1.38 4.55
N SER A 232 0.85 -1.39 5.18
CA SER A 232 0.08 -2.63 5.40
C SER A 232 -0.31 -3.33 4.09
N HIS A 233 -0.45 -2.58 2.99
CA HIS A 233 -0.74 -3.16 1.68
C HIS A 233 0.38 -4.02 1.09
N LEU A 234 1.57 -4.06 1.71
CA LEU A 234 2.58 -5.07 1.40
C LEU A 234 2.04 -6.50 1.64
N VAL A 235 1.08 -6.67 2.55
CA VAL A 235 0.61 -8.00 2.98
C VAL A 235 -0.89 -8.15 3.11
N LEU A 236 -1.62 -7.05 3.33
CA LEU A 236 -3.07 -7.07 3.44
C LEU A 236 -3.72 -6.77 2.10
N CYS A 237 -4.74 -7.56 1.77
CA CYS A 237 -5.69 -7.19 0.74
C CYS A 237 -6.50 -5.95 1.17
N HIS A 238 -7.17 -5.28 0.23
CA HIS A 238 -7.90 -4.03 0.50
C HIS A 238 -9.11 -4.26 1.43
N ASP A 239 -9.71 -3.21 2.00
CA ASP A 239 -10.81 -3.31 2.98
C ASP A 239 -12.06 -4.03 2.45
N ASP A 240 -12.25 -3.99 1.14
CA ASP A 240 -13.33 -4.66 0.42
C ASP A 240 -13.03 -6.13 0.06
N ASP A 241 -11.81 -6.63 0.32
CA ASP A 241 -11.50 -8.05 0.17
C ASP A 241 -12.14 -8.83 1.33
N PRO A 242 -13.04 -9.80 1.09
CA PRO A 242 -13.65 -10.59 2.15
C PRO A 242 -12.66 -11.45 2.95
N ALA A 243 -11.43 -11.64 2.44
CA ALA A 243 -10.32 -12.24 3.16
C ALA A 243 -9.55 -11.25 4.05
N ASN A 244 -9.78 -9.94 3.88
CA ASN A 244 -9.26 -8.91 4.77
C ASN A 244 -10.11 -8.87 6.06
N SER A 245 -9.78 -9.75 6.99
CA SER A 245 -10.35 -9.76 8.34
C SER A 245 -9.66 -8.78 9.29
N GLY A 246 -8.83 -7.87 8.76
CA GLY A 246 -7.87 -7.07 9.50
C GLY A 246 -8.43 -5.82 10.16
N GLU A 247 -7.80 -5.37 11.25
CA GLU A 247 -8.21 -4.14 11.96
C GLU A 247 -7.90 -2.86 11.15
N MET A 248 -6.87 -2.89 10.29
CA MET A 248 -6.58 -1.77 9.38
C MET A 248 -7.51 -1.72 8.16
N GLY A 249 -8.19 -2.83 7.83
CA GLY A 249 -9.31 -2.87 6.89
C GLY A 249 -10.64 -2.37 7.49
N THR A 250 -10.74 -2.30 8.82
CA THR A 250 -11.97 -1.85 9.52
C THR A 250 -11.86 -0.45 10.14
N GLN A 251 -10.74 0.24 9.89
CA GLN A 251 -10.52 1.70 10.09
C GLN A 251 -10.65 2.24 11.54
N GLN A 252 -10.79 1.37 12.55
CA GLN A 252 -11.04 1.78 13.93
C GLN A 252 -9.78 1.93 14.78
N ARG A 253 -8.68 1.21 14.47
CA ARG A 253 -7.46 1.19 15.29
C ARG A 253 -6.24 1.75 14.56
N LEU A 254 -5.26 2.16 15.35
CA LEU A 254 -3.97 2.70 14.92
C LEU A 254 -2.88 1.63 15.11
N ASP A 255 -3.23 0.40 14.75
CA ASP A 255 -2.41 -0.79 14.98
C ASP A 255 -2.92 -1.93 14.09
N LEU A 256 -2.07 -2.93 13.89
CA LEU A 256 -2.40 -4.19 13.23
C LEU A 256 -2.65 -5.26 14.29
N THR A 257 -3.49 -6.25 13.96
CA THR A 257 -3.61 -7.48 14.76
C THR A 257 -2.31 -8.29 14.67
N GLU A 258 -2.11 -9.22 15.60
CA GLU A 258 -0.92 -10.10 15.54
C GLU A 258 -0.84 -10.94 14.26
N ALA A 259 -1.99 -11.33 13.69
CA ALA A 259 -2.00 -12.05 12.42
C ALA A 259 -1.50 -11.16 11.28
N GLU A 260 -1.89 -9.89 11.26
CA GLU A 260 -1.45 -8.89 10.27
C GLU A 260 0.04 -8.53 10.47
N TRP A 261 0.51 -8.36 11.71
CA TRP A 261 1.93 -8.19 12.01
C TRP A 261 2.76 -9.41 11.60
N ALA A 262 2.26 -10.62 11.85
CA ALA A 262 2.92 -11.85 11.40
C ALA A 262 2.97 -11.93 9.87
N ALA A 263 1.90 -11.53 9.19
CA ALA A 263 1.89 -11.42 7.74
C ALA A 263 2.94 -10.42 7.27
N LEU A 264 2.99 -9.22 7.86
CA LEU A 264 3.94 -8.16 7.50
C LEU A 264 5.38 -8.63 7.66
N ARG A 265 5.72 -9.23 8.80
CA ARG A 265 7.04 -9.83 9.06
C ARG A 265 7.48 -10.88 8.03
N ASN A 266 6.52 -11.57 7.41
CA ASN A 266 6.78 -12.58 6.38
C ASN A 266 6.79 -11.98 4.96
N GLY A 267 6.06 -10.88 4.76
CA GLY A 267 5.89 -10.23 3.47
C GLY A 267 6.88 -9.12 3.17
N LEU A 268 7.75 -8.75 4.10
CA LEU A 268 8.83 -7.79 3.82
C LEU A 268 9.77 -8.26 2.68
N ASP A 269 9.85 -9.57 2.39
CA ASP A 269 10.52 -10.06 1.19
C ASP A 269 9.94 -9.48 -0.13
N ALA A 270 8.68 -9.01 -0.11
CA ALA A 270 8.03 -8.33 -1.24
C ALA A 270 8.46 -6.86 -1.42
N VAL A 271 9.26 -6.30 -0.49
CA VAL A 271 9.92 -4.99 -0.67
C VAL A 271 10.94 -5.04 -1.80
N ARG A 272 11.53 -6.22 -2.04
CA ARG A 272 12.26 -6.52 -3.26
C ARG A 272 11.28 -6.52 -4.42
N ASP A 273 11.55 -5.82 -5.53
CA ASP A 273 10.71 -5.77 -6.74
C ASP A 273 10.76 -7.12 -7.50
N THR A 274 10.65 -8.21 -6.75
CA THR A 274 10.48 -9.59 -7.17
C THR A 274 9.04 -9.90 -7.51
N THR A 275 8.16 -8.91 -7.41
CA THR A 275 6.73 -9.15 -7.43
C THR A 275 6.29 -9.79 -8.73
N GLY A 276 6.86 -9.41 -9.88
CA GLY A 276 6.38 -9.90 -11.18
C GLY A 276 4.85 -9.77 -11.32
N TYR A 277 4.22 -8.96 -10.47
CA TYR A 277 2.81 -8.67 -10.47
C TYR A 277 2.70 -7.61 -11.55
N ASP A 278 2.42 -8.06 -12.77
CA ASP A 278 1.82 -7.21 -13.79
C ASP A 278 0.60 -6.53 -13.15
N VAL A 279 0.82 -5.33 -12.64
CA VAL A 279 -0.18 -4.28 -12.49
C VAL A 279 -1.44 -4.72 -11.73
N ALA A 280 -1.33 -4.91 -10.42
CA ALA A 280 -2.51 -4.87 -9.55
C ALA A 280 -2.63 -3.46 -8.95
N PHE A 281 -3.29 -2.57 -9.67
CA PHE A 281 -3.70 -1.27 -9.13
C PHE A 281 -4.76 -1.48 -8.06
N ARG A 282 -4.52 -0.98 -6.86
CA ARG A 282 -5.49 -1.06 -5.76
C ARG A 282 -5.81 0.35 -5.31
N ARG A 283 -7.10 0.72 -5.39
CA ARG A 283 -7.57 2.02 -4.90
C ARG A 283 -7.45 2.00 -3.39
N CYS A 284 -7.12 3.13 -2.77
CA CYS A 284 -7.32 3.33 -1.34
C CYS A 284 -8.39 4.43 -1.20
N SER A 285 -9.67 4.04 -1.36
CA SER A 285 -10.77 5.01 -1.31
C SER A 285 -11.24 5.23 0.12
N TRP A 286 -11.31 6.49 0.53
CA TRP A 286 -11.61 6.91 1.89
C TRP A 286 -13.10 7.14 2.14
N SER A 287 -13.99 6.31 1.58
CA SER A 287 -15.45 6.50 1.66
C SER A 287 -16.05 6.41 3.09
N GLU A 288 -15.24 6.24 4.14
CA GLU A 288 -15.69 6.16 5.54
C GLU A 288 -15.60 7.46 6.35
N TYR A 289 -15.12 8.57 5.79
CA TYR A 289 -15.04 9.82 6.56
C TYR A 289 -16.13 10.79 6.16
N ALA A 290 -17.36 10.30 6.24
CA ALA A 290 -18.42 11.17 6.74
C ALA A 290 -18.10 11.48 8.21
N PRO A 291 -18.08 12.76 8.63
CA PRO A 291 -18.18 13.02 10.06
C PRO A 291 -19.50 12.37 10.53
N LEU A 292 -19.41 11.48 11.52
CA LEU A 292 -20.53 11.25 12.41
C LEU A 292 -20.69 12.47 13.32
#